data_AF-A0A364V7E3-F1
#
_entry.id   AF-A0A364V7E3-F1
#
_cell.length_a   1.000
_cell.length_b   1.000
_cell.length_c   1.000
_cell.angle_alpha   90.00
_cell.angle_beta   90.00
_cell.angle_gamma   90.00
#
_symmetry.space_group_name_H-M   'P 1'
#
loop_
_entity.id
_entity.type
_entity.pdbx_description
1 polymer ?
#
loop_
_entity_poly.entity_id
_entity_poly.type
_entity_poly.pdbx_seq_one_letter_code
_entity_poly.pdbx_strand_id
1 'polypeptide(L)'
;MTLSPELQALTVRKYPAQWSDLDTRAIDMTRVLAVDAVENCGSGHPGTAMSLAPLAYTLYQRVLRHNPKDTGWIGRDRFVLSCGHTSLTQYLQLYLGGFGLEIEDIKKLRTWDSLTPGHPEYAHTRGVEITTGPLGQGLASAVGMAMAARRERALFDPSAPAGQSPFDHHIFVIASDGDIEEGVTAEASSLAGTQQLDNLIVFWDDNGISIEDDTTIAFTEDVVARYAAYGWQTLDVTGEDVEGIMAAVETAKAETTRPTFI
;
A
#
# COMPACT_ATOMS: atom_id res chain seq x y z
N MET A 1 -17.91 23.15 -2.61
CA MET A 1 -16.71 23.98 -2.40
C MET A 1 -15.82 23.83 -3.62
N THR A 2 -15.20 24.91 -4.09
CA THR A 2 -14.16 24.85 -5.13
C THR A 2 -12.81 24.71 -4.46
N LEU A 3 -12.02 23.70 -4.85
CA LEU A 3 -10.65 23.48 -4.36
C LEU A 3 -9.76 24.71 -4.65
N SER A 4 -8.73 24.96 -3.82
CA SER A 4 -7.70 25.96 -4.12
C SER A 4 -6.93 25.55 -5.39
N PRO A 5 -6.27 26.49 -6.10
CA PRO A 5 -5.46 26.15 -7.27
C PRO A 5 -4.38 25.09 -7.00
N GLU A 6 -3.78 25.12 -5.80
CA GLU A 6 -2.80 24.14 -5.35
C GLU A 6 -3.43 22.73 -5.23
N LEU A 7 -4.57 22.62 -4.54
CA LEU A 7 -5.29 21.33 -4.41
C LEU A 7 -5.87 20.84 -5.73
N GLN A 8 -6.24 21.74 -6.65
CA GLN A 8 -6.65 21.38 -8.01
C GLN A 8 -5.50 20.75 -8.80
N ALA A 9 -4.28 21.28 -8.65
CA ALA A 9 -3.11 20.74 -9.33
C ALA A 9 -2.76 19.31 -8.86
N LEU A 10 -2.96 19.02 -7.57
CA LEU A 10 -2.73 17.69 -6.98
C LEU A 10 -3.79 16.65 -7.37
N THR A 11 -4.93 17.07 -7.92
CA THR A 11 -6.04 16.17 -8.27
C THR A 11 -6.22 15.98 -9.78
N VAL A 12 -5.23 16.41 -10.56
CA VAL A 12 -5.21 16.20 -12.01
C VAL A 12 -4.92 14.73 -12.31
N ARG A 13 -5.91 14.06 -12.90
CA ARG A 13 -5.79 12.68 -13.39
C ARG A 13 -4.82 12.59 -14.56
N LYS A 14 -3.79 11.75 -14.42
CA LYS A 14 -2.90 11.38 -15.53
C LYS A 14 -2.87 9.86 -15.64
N TYR A 15 -3.07 9.38 -16.87
CA TYR A 15 -3.24 7.96 -17.15
C TYR A 15 -2.28 7.51 -18.25
N PRO A 16 -1.77 6.26 -18.19
CA PRO A 16 -0.89 5.74 -19.22
C PRO A 16 -1.62 5.58 -20.56
N ALA A 17 -0.87 5.51 -21.66
CA ALA A 17 -1.43 5.48 -23.01
C ALA A 17 -2.44 4.32 -23.28
N GLN A 18 -2.33 3.20 -22.56
CA GLN A 18 -3.23 2.04 -22.70
C GLN A 18 -4.34 2.02 -21.64
N TRP A 19 -4.73 3.17 -21.10
CA TRP A 19 -5.79 3.29 -20.10
C TRP A 19 -7.18 3.32 -20.75
N SER A 20 -8.11 2.53 -20.22
CA SER A 20 -9.47 2.44 -20.75
C SER A 20 -10.49 3.13 -19.83
N ASP A 21 -11.67 3.42 -20.37
CA ASP A 21 -12.81 3.91 -19.57
C ASP A 21 -13.20 2.93 -18.45
N LEU A 22 -12.94 1.63 -18.65
CA LEU A 22 -13.21 0.62 -17.62
C LEU A 22 -12.27 0.77 -16.43
N ASP A 23 -10.99 1.09 -16.65
CA ASP A 23 -10.03 1.35 -15.57
C ASP A 23 -10.46 2.56 -14.72
N THR A 24 -10.83 3.66 -15.38
CA THR A 24 -11.35 4.86 -14.71
C THR A 24 -12.59 4.55 -13.89
N ARG A 25 -13.54 3.79 -14.48
CA ARG A 25 -14.76 3.37 -13.78
C ARG A 25 -14.48 2.46 -12.59
N ALA A 26 -13.47 1.59 -12.67
CA ALA A 26 -13.10 0.74 -11.55
C ALA A 26 -12.59 1.57 -10.37
N ILE A 27 -11.70 2.54 -10.62
CA ILE A 27 -11.25 3.49 -9.58
C ILE A 27 -12.43 4.26 -9.00
N ASP A 28 -13.24 4.91 -9.84
CA ASP A 28 -14.36 5.74 -9.38
C ASP A 28 -15.39 4.90 -8.58
N MET A 29 -15.61 3.65 -8.99
CA MET A 29 -16.49 2.72 -8.27
C MET A 29 -15.94 2.36 -6.89
N THR A 30 -14.63 2.13 -6.74
CA THR A 30 -14.06 1.88 -5.40
C THR A 30 -14.19 3.08 -4.47
N ARG A 31 -14.08 4.32 -4.98
CA ARG A 31 -14.32 5.53 -4.19
C ARG A 31 -15.74 5.57 -3.64
N VAL A 32 -16.72 5.32 -4.51
CA VAL A 32 -18.14 5.33 -4.11
C VAL A 32 -18.47 4.18 -3.16
N LEU A 33 -17.98 2.97 -3.44
CA LEU A 33 -18.18 1.83 -2.53
C LEU A 33 -17.55 2.05 -1.16
N ALA A 34 -16.42 2.74 -1.07
CA ALA A 34 -15.83 3.06 0.22
C ALA A 34 -16.76 3.96 1.05
N VAL A 35 -17.35 4.98 0.43
CA VAL A 35 -18.32 5.87 1.09
C VAL A 35 -19.59 5.09 1.47
N ASP A 36 -20.18 4.34 0.53
CA ASP A 36 -21.42 3.60 0.76
C ASP A 36 -21.27 2.53 1.86
N ALA A 37 -20.14 1.83 1.91
CA ALA A 37 -19.89 0.81 2.92
C ALA A 37 -19.76 1.43 4.32
N VAL A 38 -19.06 2.55 4.44
CA VAL A 38 -18.95 3.30 5.70
C VAL A 38 -20.30 3.84 6.14
N GLU A 39 -21.05 4.46 5.24
CA GLU A 39 -22.39 5.00 5.52
C GLU A 39 -23.36 3.90 5.97
N ASN A 40 -23.36 2.75 5.28
CA ASN A 40 -24.21 1.61 5.64
C ASN A 40 -23.88 1.03 7.02
N CYS A 41 -22.59 1.00 7.40
CA CYS A 41 -22.18 0.59 8.75
C CYS A 41 -22.45 1.68 9.80
N GLY A 42 -22.48 2.96 9.42
CA GLY A 42 -22.50 4.10 10.32
C GLY A 42 -21.15 4.38 11.01
N SER A 43 -20.06 3.74 10.57
CA SER A 43 -18.70 3.97 11.07
C SER A 43 -17.64 3.47 10.08
N GLY A 44 -16.46 4.11 10.06
CA GLY A 44 -15.33 3.71 9.23
C GLY A 44 -14.52 4.89 8.70
N HIS A 45 -13.61 4.62 7.75
CA HIS A 45 -12.64 5.59 7.26
C HIS A 45 -12.71 5.68 5.72
N PRO A 46 -13.55 6.56 5.15
CA PRO A 46 -13.75 6.62 3.70
C PRO A 46 -12.71 7.50 2.99
N GLY A 47 -12.19 8.54 3.65
CA GLY A 47 -11.35 9.57 3.02
C GLY A 47 -10.11 8.99 2.34
N THR A 48 -9.26 8.31 3.12
CA THR A 48 -8.03 7.67 2.64
C THR A 48 -8.31 6.60 1.58
N ALA A 49 -9.40 5.83 1.72
CA ALA A 49 -9.77 4.82 0.73
C ALA A 49 -10.15 5.43 -0.62
N MET A 50 -10.71 6.65 -0.62
CA MET A 50 -11.03 7.38 -1.85
C MET A 50 -9.77 7.95 -2.51
N SER A 51 -8.88 8.59 -1.75
CA SER A 51 -7.66 9.21 -2.29
C SER A 51 -6.68 8.16 -2.82
N LEU A 52 -6.53 7.04 -2.11
CA LEU A 52 -5.63 5.94 -2.50
C LEU A 52 -6.20 5.00 -3.57
N ALA A 53 -7.43 5.20 -4.03
CA ALA A 53 -8.05 4.33 -5.03
C ALA A 53 -7.19 4.15 -6.31
N PRO A 54 -6.56 5.18 -6.89
CA PRO A 54 -5.67 5.00 -8.05
C PRO A 54 -4.42 4.18 -7.71
N LEU A 55 -3.77 4.42 -6.57
CA LEU A 55 -2.60 3.67 -6.13
C LEU A 55 -2.95 2.19 -5.91
N ALA A 56 -3.98 1.92 -5.10
CA ALA A 56 -4.39 0.56 -4.78
C ALA A 56 -4.83 -0.23 -6.02
N TYR A 57 -5.58 0.40 -6.93
CA TYR A 57 -5.96 -0.20 -8.21
C TYR A 57 -4.72 -0.54 -9.04
N THR A 58 -3.78 0.40 -9.16
CA THR A 58 -2.54 0.21 -9.91
C THR A 58 -1.72 -0.94 -9.34
N LEU A 59 -1.57 -0.98 -8.02
CA LEU A 59 -0.83 -2.06 -7.34
C LEU A 59 -1.45 -3.43 -7.62
N TYR A 60 -2.73 -3.61 -7.34
CA TYR A 60 -3.39 -4.91 -7.45
C TYR A 60 -3.60 -5.38 -8.89
N GLN A 61 -3.97 -4.48 -9.80
CA GLN A 61 -4.36 -4.87 -11.15
C GLN A 61 -3.18 -4.89 -12.14
N ARG A 62 -2.09 -4.17 -11.85
CA ARG A 62 -0.99 -3.98 -12.82
C ARG A 62 0.40 -4.30 -12.30
N VAL A 63 0.68 -4.14 -11.00
CA VAL A 63 2.05 -4.21 -10.46
C VAL A 63 2.34 -5.52 -9.74
N LEU A 64 1.46 -5.92 -8.83
CA LEU A 64 1.67 -7.07 -7.97
C LEU A 64 1.63 -8.35 -8.81
N ARG A 65 2.57 -9.25 -8.55
CA ARG A 65 2.55 -10.61 -9.06
C ARG A 65 1.86 -11.53 -8.05
N HIS A 66 0.61 -11.87 -8.29
CA HIS A 66 -0.19 -12.69 -7.35
C HIS A 66 -1.21 -13.56 -8.09
N ASN A 67 -1.87 -14.44 -7.35
CA ASN A 67 -2.94 -15.30 -7.86
C ASN A 67 -4.13 -15.27 -6.89
N PRO A 68 -5.24 -14.60 -7.24
CA PRO A 68 -6.44 -14.53 -6.39
C PRO A 68 -7.05 -15.91 -6.06
N LYS A 69 -6.78 -16.92 -6.89
CA LYS A 69 -7.23 -18.31 -6.67
C LYS A 69 -6.31 -19.11 -5.74
N ASP A 70 -5.11 -18.60 -5.45
CA ASP A 70 -4.14 -19.22 -4.54
C ASP A 70 -3.36 -18.14 -3.78
N THR A 71 -3.96 -17.64 -2.70
CA THR A 71 -3.30 -16.70 -1.79
C THR A 71 -2.20 -17.35 -0.93
N GLY A 72 -2.04 -18.68 -1.02
CA GLY A 72 -0.94 -19.42 -0.40
C GLY A 72 0.31 -19.50 -1.28
N TRP A 73 0.24 -19.06 -2.54
CA TRP A 73 1.36 -19.14 -3.48
C TRP A 73 2.62 -18.48 -2.90
N ILE A 74 3.68 -19.27 -2.71
CA ILE A 74 4.92 -18.83 -2.06
C ILE A 74 5.58 -17.65 -2.81
N GLY A 75 5.60 -17.71 -4.14
CA GLY A 75 6.28 -16.74 -5.01
C GLY A 75 5.45 -15.50 -5.37
N ARG A 76 4.31 -15.26 -4.72
CA ARG A 76 3.56 -14.00 -4.90
C ARG A 76 4.35 -12.81 -4.35
N ASP A 77 4.08 -11.60 -4.83
CA ASP A 77 4.46 -10.39 -4.10
C ASP A 77 3.61 -10.28 -2.83
N ARG A 78 4.16 -9.66 -1.78
CA ARG A 78 3.41 -9.40 -0.53
C ARG A 78 2.94 -7.95 -0.52
N PHE A 79 1.72 -7.73 -0.03
CA PHE A 79 1.16 -6.40 0.16
C PHE A 79 0.76 -6.20 1.62
N VAL A 80 1.22 -5.11 2.23
CA VAL A 80 0.92 -4.74 3.61
C VAL A 80 0.28 -3.35 3.64
N LEU A 81 -0.95 -3.28 4.13
CA LEU A 81 -1.60 -2.01 4.43
C LEU A 81 -1.24 -1.61 5.86
N SER A 82 -0.16 -0.85 6.07
CA SER A 82 0.28 -0.44 7.41
C SER A 82 -0.72 0.49 8.07
N CYS A 83 -1.25 1.44 7.29
CA CYS A 83 -2.37 2.31 7.66
C CYS A 83 -3.70 1.55 7.71
N GLY A 84 -3.81 0.54 8.59
CA GLY A 84 -4.92 -0.43 8.60
C GLY A 84 -6.31 0.18 8.77
N HIS A 85 -6.42 1.44 9.20
CA HIS A 85 -7.71 2.14 9.32
C HIS A 85 -8.42 2.21 7.97
N THR A 86 -7.69 2.33 6.86
CA THR A 86 -8.23 2.38 5.50
C THR A 86 -8.44 0.98 4.91
N SER A 87 -8.96 0.06 5.71
CA SER A 87 -9.15 -1.36 5.34
C SER A 87 -9.91 -1.57 4.02
N LEU A 88 -10.85 -0.67 3.70
CA LEU A 88 -11.56 -0.66 2.42
C LEU A 88 -10.64 -0.47 1.20
N THR A 89 -9.52 0.25 1.32
CA THR A 89 -8.49 0.32 0.27
C THR A 89 -8.08 -1.06 -0.19
N GLN A 90 -7.89 -2.00 0.75
CA GLN A 90 -7.50 -3.37 0.46
C GLN A 90 -8.70 -4.25 0.09
N TYR A 91 -9.78 -4.22 0.88
CA TYR A 91 -10.94 -5.09 0.66
C TYR A 91 -11.58 -4.90 -0.71
N LEU A 92 -11.65 -3.66 -1.21
CA LEU A 92 -12.22 -3.37 -2.52
C LEU A 92 -11.35 -3.95 -3.64
N GLN A 93 -10.02 -3.96 -3.50
CA GLN A 93 -9.15 -4.62 -4.48
C GLN A 93 -9.23 -6.14 -4.39
N LEU A 94 -9.41 -6.71 -3.19
CA LEU A 94 -9.66 -8.14 -3.00
C LEU A 94 -10.99 -8.56 -3.66
N TYR A 95 -12.04 -7.74 -3.55
CA TYR A 95 -13.31 -7.94 -4.26
C TYR A 95 -13.13 -7.85 -5.78
N LEU A 96 -12.57 -6.74 -6.29
CA LEU A 96 -12.38 -6.53 -7.73
C LEU A 96 -11.45 -7.58 -8.37
N GLY A 97 -10.42 -8.00 -7.64
CA GLY A 97 -9.44 -8.99 -8.08
C GLY A 97 -9.93 -10.44 -7.99
N GLY A 98 -11.12 -10.70 -7.44
CA GLY A 98 -11.65 -12.06 -7.32
C GLY A 98 -10.93 -12.90 -6.25
N PHE A 99 -10.44 -12.26 -5.19
CA PHE A 99 -9.86 -12.94 -4.02
C PHE A 99 -10.91 -13.58 -3.12
N GLY A 100 -12.18 -13.61 -3.52
CA GLY A 100 -13.26 -14.31 -2.83
C GLY A 100 -14.08 -13.47 -1.87
N LEU A 101 -13.73 -12.20 -1.67
CA LEU A 101 -14.71 -11.23 -1.17
C LEU A 101 -15.73 -10.96 -2.26
N GLU A 102 -16.99 -10.90 -1.86
CA GLU A 102 -18.13 -10.55 -2.72
C GLU A 102 -18.74 -9.23 -2.27
N ILE A 103 -19.65 -8.67 -3.07
CA ILE A 103 -20.31 -7.40 -2.74
C ILE A 103 -21.08 -7.46 -1.40
N GLU A 104 -21.58 -8.64 -1.02
CA GLU A 104 -22.25 -8.83 0.27
C GLU A 104 -21.28 -8.73 1.46
N ASP A 105 -20.00 -9.04 1.28
CA ASP A 105 -18.99 -8.84 2.32
C ASP A 105 -18.67 -7.36 2.50
N ILE A 106 -18.62 -6.59 1.41
CA ILE A 106 -18.41 -5.13 1.47
C ILE A 106 -19.58 -4.44 2.20
N LYS A 107 -20.82 -4.86 1.94
CA LYS A 107 -22.01 -4.36 2.66
C LYS A 107 -21.98 -4.67 4.16
N LYS A 108 -21.29 -5.74 4.55
CA LYS A 108 -21.16 -6.19 5.94
C LYS A 108 -19.93 -5.62 6.67
N LEU A 109 -19.29 -4.58 6.13
CA LEU A 109 -18.18 -3.88 6.77
C LEU A 109 -18.45 -3.69 8.27
N ARG A 110 -17.48 -4.10 9.11
CA ARG A 110 -17.49 -3.90 10.59
C ARG A 110 -18.71 -4.48 11.31
N THR A 111 -19.33 -5.51 10.75
CA THR A 111 -20.39 -6.26 11.43
C THR A 111 -19.86 -7.58 11.97
N TRP A 112 -20.56 -8.13 12.97
CA TRP A 112 -20.22 -9.41 13.57
C TRP A 112 -20.12 -10.53 12.51
N ASP A 113 -19.08 -11.36 12.61
CA ASP A 113 -18.75 -12.47 11.68
C ASP A 113 -18.53 -12.06 10.20
N SER A 114 -18.39 -10.77 9.87
CA SER A 114 -18.08 -10.36 8.50
C SER A 114 -16.62 -10.64 8.15
N LEU A 115 -16.32 -10.92 6.87
CA LEU A 115 -14.95 -11.02 6.36
C LEU A 115 -14.27 -9.66 6.13
N THR A 116 -14.90 -8.58 6.59
CA THR A 116 -14.48 -7.18 6.40
C THR A 116 -14.48 -6.45 7.75
N PRO A 117 -13.65 -6.87 8.72
CA PRO A 117 -13.51 -6.16 9.99
C PRO A 117 -12.95 -4.75 9.80
N GLY A 118 -13.05 -3.90 10.83
CA GLY A 118 -12.69 -2.49 10.74
C GLY A 118 -11.24 -2.22 10.36
N HIS A 119 -10.34 -3.12 10.76
CA HIS A 119 -8.95 -3.17 10.33
C HIS A 119 -8.67 -4.57 9.75
N PRO A 120 -7.73 -4.73 8.81
CA PRO A 120 -7.42 -6.04 8.22
C PRO A 120 -6.98 -7.04 9.28
N GLU A 121 -7.52 -8.25 9.23
CA GLU A 121 -7.15 -9.34 10.13
C GLU A 121 -6.60 -10.53 9.33
N TYR A 122 -5.37 -10.93 9.63
CA TYR A 122 -4.72 -12.10 9.04
C TYR A 122 -5.52 -13.37 9.35
N ALA A 123 -5.53 -14.29 8.39
CA ALA A 123 -6.28 -15.56 8.40
C ALA A 123 -7.81 -15.43 8.45
N HIS A 124 -8.35 -14.25 8.75
CA HIS A 124 -9.78 -13.97 8.70
C HIS A 124 -10.23 -13.63 7.28
N THR A 125 -9.53 -12.72 6.62
CA THR A 125 -9.83 -12.30 5.24
C THR A 125 -8.80 -12.84 4.26
N ARG A 126 -9.25 -13.57 3.23
CA ARG A 126 -8.35 -14.14 2.21
C ARG A 126 -7.64 -13.02 1.42
N GLY A 127 -6.31 -13.06 1.40
CA GLY A 127 -5.47 -12.04 0.75
C GLY A 127 -4.99 -10.91 1.68
N VAL A 128 -5.32 -10.97 2.97
CA VAL A 128 -4.70 -10.13 4.01
C VAL A 128 -3.45 -10.84 4.55
N GLU A 129 -2.28 -10.24 4.31
CA GLU A 129 -0.98 -10.82 4.66
C GLU A 129 -0.66 -10.75 6.16
N ILE A 130 -1.16 -9.72 6.84
CA ILE A 130 -0.87 -9.43 8.24
C ILE A 130 -1.99 -8.59 8.85
N THR A 131 -2.29 -8.81 10.13
CA THR A 131 -3.20 -7.94 10.88
C THR A 131 -2.54 -6.58 11.12
N THR A 132 -3.21 -5.51 10.72
CA THR A 132 -2.76 -4.12 10.97
C THR A 132 -3.85 -3.31 11.67
N GLY A 133 -3.55 -2.07 12.04
CA GLY A 133 -4.44 -1.22 12.83
C GLY A 133 -3.65 -0.36 13.81
N PRO A 134 -2.83 -0.97 14.70
CA PRO A 134 -1.80 -0.24 15.41
C PRO A 134 -0.77 0.27 14.39
N LEU A 135 -0.70 1.60 14.24
CA LEU A 135 0.15 2.27 13.25
C LEU A 135 1.63 1.90 13.45
N GLY A 136 2.38 1.90 12.34
CA GLY A 136 3.79 1.53 12.27
C GLY A 136 4.08 0.02 12.28
N GLN A 137 3.20 -0.81 12.85
CA GLN A 137 3.42 -2.26 12.95
C GLN A 137 3.45 -2.96 11.59
N GLY A 138 2.60 -2.54 10.65
CA GLY A 138 2.57 -3.13 9.31
C GLY A 138 3.88 -2.89 8.56
N LEU A 139 4.32 -1.63 8.49
CA LEU A 139 5.56 -1.24 7.85
C LEU A 139 6.78 -1.89 8.51
N ALA A 140 6.86 -1.86 9.84
CA ALA A 140 7.95 -2.52 10.56
C ALA A 140 7.99 -4.04 10.31
N SER A 141 6.83 -4.69 10.24
CA SER A 141 6.74 -6.12 9.94
C SER A 141 7.10 -6.44 8.48
N ALA A 142 6.80 -5.53 7.55
CA ALA A 142 7.17 -5.67 6.14
C ALA A 142 8.69 -5.68 5.92
N VAL A 143 9.45 -4.94 6.75
CA VAL A 143 10.92 -5.06 6.81
C VAL A 143 11.33 -6.49 7.14
N GLY A 144 10.67 -7.12 8.12
CA GLY A 144 10.87 -8.54 8.43
C GLY A 144 10.54 -9.47 7.25
N MET A 145 9.44 -9.23 6.53
CA MET A 145 9.08 -9.99 5.34
C MET A 145 10.14 -9.88 4.24
N ALA A 146 10.69 -8.68 4.00
CA ALA A 146 11.76 -8.46 3.03
C ALA A 146 13.06 -9.18 3.42
N MET A 147 13.43 -9.12 4.70
CA MET A 147 14.57 -9.90 5.24
C MET A 147 14.37 -11.41 5.07
N ALA A 148 13.16 -11.91 5.32
CA ALA A 148 12.82 -13.32 5.17
C ALA A 148 12.92 -13.77 3.70
N ALA A 149 12.35 -13.02 2.76
CA ALA A 149 12.43 -13.33 1.33
C ALA A 149 13.88 -13.47 0.84
N ARG A 150 14.76 -12.53 1.25
CA ARG A 150 16.19 -12.61 0.90
C ARG A 150 16.88 -13.83 1.52
N ARG A 151 16.56 -14.15 2.77
CA ARG A 151 17.10 -15.34 3.45
C ARG A 151 16.62 -16.62 2.78
N GLU A 152 15.34 -16.72 2.44
CA GLU A 152 14.74 -17.87 1.77
C GLU A 152 15.35 -18.08 0.38
N ARG A 153 15.52 -17.02 -0.40
CA ARG A 153 16.26 -17.07 -1.67
C ARG A 153 17.67 -17.65 -1.48
N ALA A 154 18.40 -17.21 -0.47
CA ALA A 154 19.75 -17.71 -0.17
C ALA A 154 19.79 -19.18 0.29
N LEU A 155 18.71 -19.68 0.91
CA LEU A 155 18.60 -21.07 1.36
C LEU A 155 18.19 -22.02 0.24
N PHE A 156 17.28 -21.58 -0.64
CA PHE A 156 16.64 -22.45 -1.62
C PHE A 156 17.20 -22.31 -3.03
N ASP A 157 17.69 -21.13 -3.41
CA ASP A 157 18.17 -20.87 -4.77
C ASP A 157 19.27 -19.77 -4.83
N PRO A 158 20.38 -19.93 -4.09
CA PRO A 158 21.41 -18.90 -3.96
C PRO A 158 22.18 -18.62 -5.25
N SER A 159 22.20 -19.55 -6.20
CA SER A 159 22.96 -19.43 -7.46
C SER A 159 22.17 -18.82 -8.61
N ALA A 160 20.85 -18.64 -8.47
CA ALA A 160 20.05 -18.04 -9.52
C ALA A 160 20.50 -16.59 -9.79
N PRO A 161 20.53 -16.16 -11.06
CA PRO A 161 20.69 -14.76 -11.40
C PRO A 161 19.60 -13.91 -10.72
N ALA A 162 19.93 -12.66 -10.38
CA ALA A 162 18.97 -11.74 -9.78
C ALA A 162 17.73 -11.58 -10.67
N GLY A 163 16.55 -11.69 -10.07
CA GLY A 163 15.25 -11.57 -10.74
C GLY A 163 14.80 -12.82 -11.50
N GLN A 164 15.58 -13.92 -11.46
CA GLN A 164 15.27 -15.17 -12.16
C GLN A 164 14.91 -16.31 -11.21
N SER A 165 15.06 -16.13 -9.89
CA SER A 165 14.64 -17.16 -8.94
C SER A 165 13.11 -17.18 -8.82
N PRO A 166 12.46 -18.35 -8.74
CA PRO A 166 11.06 -18.46 -8.36
C PRO A 166 10.74 -17.86 -6.97
N PHE A 167 11.77 -17.69 -6.14
CA PHE A 167 11.67 -17.09 -4.80
C PHE A 167 11.85 -15.56 -4.80
N ASP A 168 12.26 -14.96 -5.92
CA ASP A 168 12.40 -13.51 -6.04
C ASP A 168 11.02 -12.85 -6.10
N HIS A 169 10.67 -12.04 -5.09
CA HIS A 169 9.41 -11.30 -5.02
C HIS A 169 9.59 -10.02 -4.19
N HIS A 170 8.66 -9.08 -4.35
CA HIS A 170 8.68 -7.78 -3.68
C HIS A 170 7.70 -7.73 -2.52
N ILE A 171 7.98 -6.83 -1.59
CA ILE A 171 7.13 -6.46 -0.48
C ILE A 171 6.70 -5.01 -0.70
N PHE A 172 5.40 -4.80 -0.88
CA PHE A 172 4.79 -3.50 -1.05
C PHE A 172 4.07 -3.08 0.22
N VAL A 173 4.27 -1.83 0.62
CA VAL A 173 3.62 -1.25 1.79
C VAL A 173 2.90 0.04 1.41
N ILE A 174 1.73 0.27 1.98
CA ILE A 174 1.14 1.61 2.06
C ILE A 174 1.14 2.03 3.53
N ALA A 175 1.71 3.20 3.79
CA ALA A 175 1.81 3.84 5.09
C ALA A 175 1.16 5.23 5.05
N SER A 176 0.75 5.73 6.21
CA SER A 176 0.20 7.07 6.42
C SER A 176 1.11 7.90 7.31
N ASP A 177 0.84 9.20 7.48
CA ASP A 177 1.56 10.05 8.45
C ASP A 177 1.68 9.41 9.83
N GLY A 178 0.58 8.82 10.33
CA GLY A 178 0.59 8.14 11.61
C GLY A 178 1.51 6.92 11.68
N ASP A 179 1.78 6.23 10.56
CA ASP A 179 2.82 5.20 10.52
C ASP A 179 4.22 5.81 10.55
N ILE A 180 4.41 6.97 9.90
CA ILE A 180 5.71 7.63 9.77
C ILE A 180 6.15 8.33 11.07
N GLU A 181 5.20 8.76 11.89
CA GLU A 181 5.42 9.35 13.22
C GLU A 181 5.79 8.29 14.28
N GLU A 182 5.34 7.05 14.13
CA GLU A 182 5.57 5.99 15.12
C GLU A 182 7.05 5.57 15.19
N GLY A 183 7.61 5.54 16.40
CA GLY A 183 9.04 5.27 16.63
C GLY A 183 9.51 3.91 16.08
N VAL A 184 8.63 2.90 16.10
CA VAL A 184 8.92 1.56 15.56
C VAL A 184 9.22 1.60 14.05
N THR A 185 8.59 2.52 13.32
CA THR A 185 8.85 2.72 11.90
C THR A 185 10.25 3.28 11.67
N ALA A 186 10.69 4.24 12.48
CA ALA A 186 12.04 4.79 12.39
C ALA A 186 13.12 3.71 12.65
N GLU A 187 12.91 2.85 13.66
CA GLU A 187 13.80 1.72 13.95
C GLU A 187 13.87 0.75 12.78
N ALA A 188 12.73 0.32 12.26
CA ALA A 188 12.64 -0.63 11.17
C ALA A 188 13.22 -0.06 9.86
N SER A 189 12.92 1.20 9.55
CA SER A 189 13.44 1.86 8.34
C SER A 189 14.94 2.09 8.40
N SER A 190 15.50 2.43 9.57
CA SER A 190 16.96 2.51 9.77
C SER A 190 17.64 1.17 9.51
N LEU A 191 17.06 0.08 10.03
CA LEU A 191 17.57 -1.27 9.81
C LEU A 191 17.44 -1.71 8.35
N ALA A 192 16.32 -1.43 7.69
CA ALA A 192 16.09 -1.78 6.29
C ALA A 192 17.12 -1.15 5.35
N GLY A 193 17.45 0.13 5.57
CA GLY A 193 18.51 0.82 4.83
C GLY A 193 19.89 0.21 5.08
N THR A 194 20.23 -0.07 6.35
CA THR A 194 21.46 -0.79 6.72
C THR A 194 21.55 -2.17 6.06
N GLN A 195 20.42 -2.86 5.96
CA GLN A 195 20.33 -4.19 5.37
C GLN A 195 20.26 -4.16 3.86
N GLN A 196 20.10 -3.02 3.19
CA GLN A 196 19.96 -2.93 1.72
C GLN A 196 18.83 -3.83 1.19
N LEU A 197 17.63 -3.68 1.72
CA LEU A 197 16.45 -4.48 1.34
C LEU A 197 15.81 -3.94 0.04
N ASP A 198 16.46 -4.20 -1.09
CA ASP A 198 16.04 -3.73 -2.42
C ASP A 198 14.67 -4.26 -2.89
N ASN A 199 14.17 -5.32 -2.29
CA ASN A 199 12.84 -5.84 -2.59
C ASN A 199 11.71 -5.21 -1.76
N LEU A 200 11.99 -4.19 -0.95
CA LEU A 200 11.01 -3.45 -0.13
C LEU A 200 10.68 -2.10 -0.76
N ILE A 201 9.40 -1.90 -1.08
CA ILE A 201 8.87 -0.67 -1.67
C ILE A 201 7.74 -0.15 -0.78
N VAL A 202 7.90 1.06 -0.26
CA VAL A 202 6.95 1.70 0.65
C VAL A 202 6.37 2.92 -0.02
N PHE A 203 5.05 3.02 -0.05
CA PHE A 203 4.32 4.23 -0.40
C PHE A 203 3.87 4.93 0.86
N TRP A 204 4.19 6.21 1.00
CA TRP A 204 3.67 7.07 2.05
C TRP A 204 2.58 7.99 1.48
N ASP A 205 1.37 7.87 2.00
CA ASP A 205 0.26 8.78 1.70
C ASP A 205 0.45 10.11 2.46
N ASP A 206 1.33 10.96 1.96
CA ASP A 206 1.50 12.35 2.43
C ASP A 206 0.31 13.20 1.96
N ASN A 207 -0.75 13.20 2.76
CA ASN A 207 -1.99 13.92 2.46
C ASN A 207 -2.19 15.15 3.36
N GLY A 208 -1.27 15.39 4.30
CA GLY A 208 -1.29 16.53 5.23
C GLY A 208 -2.39 16.46 6.28
N ILE A 209 -3.04 15.32 6.49
CA ILE A 209 -4.19 15.16 7.39
C ILE A 209 -4.01 13.97 8.33
N SER A 210 -4.18 14.24 9.62
CA SER A 210 -4.35 13.22 10.67
C SER A 210 -5.73 13.34 11.32
N ILE A 211 -5.96 12.62 12.44
CA ILE A 211 -7.21 12.76 13.20
C ILE A 211 -7.38 14.20 13.73
N GLU A 212 -6.29 14.90 14.06
CA GLU A 212 -6.31 16.28 14.53
C GLU A 212 -6.27 17.32 13.39
N ASP A 213 -6.70 16.93 12.18
CA ASP A 213 -6.72 17.74 10.96
C ASP A 213 -5.29 17.98 10.42
N ASP A 214 -4.96 19.22 10.04
CA ASP A 214 -3.66 19.63 9.48
C ASP A 214 -2.47 19.11 10.33
N THR A 215 -1.64 18.27 9.72
CA THR A 215 -0.49 17.62 10.39
C THR A 215 0.57 18.60 10.85
N THR A 216 0.60 19.84 10.33
CA THR A 216 1.61 20.85 10.70
C THR A 216 1.59 21.23 12.19
N ILE A 217 0.51 20.90 12.91
CA ILE A 217 0.45 21.08 14.37
C ILE A 217 1.42 20.17 15.14
N ALA A 218 1.78 19.00 14.59
CA ALA A 218 2.56 17.97 15.27
C ALA A 218 3.69 17.35 14.43
N PHE A 219 3.61 17.43 13.10
CA PHE A 219 4.48 16.74 12.16
C PHE A 219 4.97 17.70 11.07
N THR A 220 6.22 18.17 11.21
CA THR A 220 6.82 19.22 10.36
C THR A 220 8.25 18.91 9.92
N GLU A 221 8.68 17.66 10.10
CA GLU A 221 10.02 17.22 9.70
C GLU A 221 10.14 16.99 8.19
N ASP A 222 11.39 16.96 7.70
CA ASP A 222 11.69 16.54 6.34
C ASP A 222 11.82 15.00 6.30
N VAL A 223 10.68 14.34 6.10
CA VAL A 223 10.55 12.87 6.04
C VAL A 223 11.43 12.30 4.93
N VAL A 224 11.42 12.93 3.76
CA VAL A 224 12.21 12.50 2.59
C VAL A 224 13.70 12.56 2.93
N ALA A 225 14.19 13.64 3.55
CA ALA A 225 15.57 13.73 4.00
C ALA A 225 15.89 12.69 5.09
N ARG A 226 14.96 12.38 6.00
CA ARG A 226 15.13 11.32 7.00
C ARG A 226 15.30 9.94 6.35
N TYR A 227 14.47 9.59 5.38
CA TYR A 227 14.60 8.33 4.64
C TYR A 227 15.89 8.27 3.81
N ALA A 228 16.27 9.38 3.17
CA ALA A 228 17.56 9.50 2.50
C ALA A 228 18.74 9.29 3.48
N ALA A 229 18.65 9.81 4.71
CA ALA A 229 19.66 9.61 5.75
C ALA A 229 19.75 8.16 6.25
N TYR A 230 18.65 7.40 6.20
CA TYR A 230 18.67 5.95 6.43
C TYR A 230 19.30 5.15 5.27
N GLY A 231 19.56 5.78 4.12
CA GLY A 231 20.12 5.12 2.95
C GLY A 231 19.07 4.51 2.02
N TRP A 232 17.85 5.05 2.00
CA TRP A 232 16.80 4.64 1.06
C TRP A 232 16.93 5.36 -0.28
N GLN A 233 16.34 4.79 -1.34
CA GLN A 233 15.95 5.55 -2.52
C GLN A 233 14.65 6.31 -2.17
N THR A 234 14.58 7.59 -2.51
CA THR A 234 13.39 8.41 -2.31
C THR A 234 12.87 8.87 -3.67
N LEU A 235 11.59 8.62 -3.93
CA LEU A 235 10.85 9.06 -5.11
C LEU A 235 9.65 9.90 -4.66
N ASP A 236 8.99 10.58 -5.60
CA ASP A 236 7.81 11.41 -5.33
C ASP A 236 6.82 11.25 -6.47
N VAL A 237 5.53 11.12 -6.13
CA VAL A 237 4.41 11.00 -7.08
C VAL A 237 3.15 11.66 -6.55
N THR A 238 2.28 12.13 -7.44
CA THR A 238 0.94 12.61 -7.07
C THR A 238 -0.10 11.49 -7.17
N GLY A 239 -1.05 11.41 -6.24
CA GLY A 239 -1.98 10.28 -6.12
C GLY A 239 -2.91 10.01 -7.32
N GLU A 240 -3.26 11.02 -8.12
CA GLU A 240 -4.07 10.87 -9.35
C GLU A 240 -3.22 10.63 -10.62
N ASP A 241 -1.88 10.61 -10.49
CA ASP A 241 -0.92 10.41 -11.57
C ASP A 241 -0.53 8.93 -11.67
N VAL A 242 -1.41 8.13 -12.27
CA VAL A 242 -1.19 6.68 -12.44
C VAL A 242 0.05 6.39 -13.29
N GLU A 243 0.34 7.23 -14.28
CA GLU A 243 1.56 7.12 -15.08
C GLU A 243 2.81 7.32 -14.21
N GLY A 244 2.82 8.35 -13.36
CA GLY A 244 3.88 8.61 -12.38
C GLY A 244 4.05 7.48 -11.37
N ILE A 245 2.95 6.97 -10.80
CA ILE A 245 2.98 5.81 -9.88
C ILE A 245 3.63 4.59 -10.54
N MET A 246 3.23 4.25 -11.78
CA MET A 246 3.83 3.14 -12.51
C MET A 246 5.31 3.36 -12.79
N ALA A 247 5.71 4.58 -13.19
CA ALA A 247 7.10 4.92 -13.43
C ALA A 247 7.97 4.85 -12.15
N ALA A 248 7.42 5.27 -11.00
CA ALA A 248 8.09 5.18 -9.71
C ALA A 248 8.29 3.72 -9.28
N VAL A 249 7.28 2.87 -9.48
CA VAL A 249 7.41 1.42 -9.23
C VAL A 249 8.51 0.78 -10.08
N GLU A 250 8.56 1.08 -11.38
CA GLU A 250 9.61 0.52 -12.25
C GLU A 250 11.00 1.03 -11.85
N THR A 251 11.10 2.31 -11.45
CA THR A 251 12.34 2.90 -10.93
C THR A 251 12.77 2.24 -9.62
N ALA A 252 11.81 1.94 -8.74
CA ALA A 252 12.04 1.24 -7.48
C ALA A 252 12.53 -0.20 -7.70
N LYS A 253 11.86 -0.96 -8.58
CA LYS A 253 12.25 -2.33 -8.93
C LYS A 253 13.61 -2.42 -9.63
N ALA A 254 14.06 -1.33 -10.26
CA ALA A 254 15.38 -1.26 -10.89
C ALA A 254 16.51 -0.91 -9.91
N GLU A 255 16.19 -0.35 -8.73
CA GLU A 255 17.14 -0.17 -7.63
C GLU A 255 17.39 -1.52 -6.96
N THR A 256 18.66 -1.91 -6.86
CA THR A 256 19.07 -3.24 -6.39
C THR A 256 19.98 -3.18 -5.17
N THR A 257 20.19 -1.98 -4.61
CA THR A 257 21.11 -1.74 -3.51
C THR A 257 20.48 -1.07 -2.31
N ARG A 258 19.22 -0.62 -2.41
CA ARG A 258 18.52 0.14 -1.37
C ARG A 258 17.03 -0.17 -1.39
N PRO A 259 16.36 -0.19 -0.23
CA PRO A 259 14.90 -0.13 -0.20
C PRO A 259 14.42 1.23 -0.77
N THR A 260 13.17 1.26 -1.26
CA THR A 260 12.59 2.47 -1.89
C THR A 260 11.40 2.99 -1.10
N PHE A 261 11.40 4.29 -0.86
CA PHE A 261 10.34 5.08 -0.26
C PHE A 261 9.78 6.03 -1.34
N ILE A 262 8.48 5.95 -1.59
CA ILE A 262 7.75 6.66 -2.64
C ILE A 262 6.67 7.51 -2.00
#